data_AF-A0A4S8L651-F1
#
_entry.id   AF-A0A4S8L651-F1
#
_cell.length_a   1.000
_cell.length_b   1.000
_cell.length_c   1.000
_cell.angle_alpha   90.00
_cell.angle_beta   90.00
_cell.angle_gamma   90.00
#
_symmetry.space_group_name_H-M   'P 1'
#
loop_
_entity.id
_entity.type
_entity.pdbx_description
1 polymer ?
#
loop_
_entity_poly.entity_id
_entity_poly.type
_entity_poly.pdbx_seq_one_letter_code
_entity_poly.pdbx_strand_id
1 'polypeptide(L)'
;RVKRWREEVLLLQEEMRRCLVTLKWQAQQWEGRADIDTYEGERWEGSAAYAYDQADVRLRICARFEELWSSTVVESARKFQPGDLELESLSSVPEMEVDE
;
A
#
# COMPACT_ATOMS: atom_id res chain seq x y z
N ARG A 1 12.10 10.58 -19.14
CA ARG A 1 11.85 9.21 -18.62
C ARG A 1 11.92 9.17 -17.09
N VAL A 2 13.02 9.63 -16.46
CA VAL A 2 13.18 9.67 -14.99
C VAL A 2 12.06 10.42 -14.23
N LYS A 3 11.59 11.57 -14.74
CA LYS A 3 10.48 12.33 -14.11
C LYS A 3 9.17 11.55 -13.97
N ARG A 4 8.85 10.67 -14.93
CA ARG A 4 7.62 9.85 -14.91
C ARG A 4 7.71 8.75 -13.86
N TRP A 5 8.88 8.10 -13.78
CA TRP A 5 9.12 7.05 -12.80
C TRP A 5 9.00 7.55 -11.35
N ARG A 6 9.43 8.79 -11.09
CA ARG A 6 9.21 9.46 -9.79
C ARG A 6 7.73 9.57 -9.43
N GLU A 7 6.91 10.03 -10.37
CA GLU A 7 5.47 10.19 -10.14
C GLU A 7 4.81 8.83 -9.86
N GLU A 8 5.16 7.81 -10.63
CA GLU A 8 4.66 6.44 -10.45
C GLU A 8 5.01 5.86 -9.06
N VAL A 9 6.23 6.09 -8.56
CA VAL A 9 6.64 5.65 -7.21
C VAL A 9 5.82 6.35 -6.13
N LEU A 10 5.62 7.67 -6.24
CA LEU A 10 4.81 8.44 -5.28
C LEU A 10 3.34 8.01 -5.29
N LEU A 11 2.78 7.78 -6.49
CA LEU A 11 1.42 7.28 -6.65
C LEU A 11 1.26 5.90 -6.03
N LEU A 12 2.21 4.98 -6.24
CA LEU A 12 2.15 3.64 -5.64
C LEU A 12 2.14 3.69 -4.11
N GLN A 13 2.93 4.59 -3.50
CA GLN A 13 2.96 4.76 -2.05
C GLN A 13 1.62 5.29 -1.52
N GLU A 14 1.02 6.27 -2.20
CA GLU A 14 -0.28 6.82 -1.81
C GLU A 14 -1.41 5.80 -2.02
N GLU A 15 -1.42 5.06 -3.12
CA GLU A 15 -2.40 4.02 -3.37
C GLU A 15 -2.33 2.91 -2.32
N MET A 16 -1.14 2.53 -1.86
CA MET A 16 -1.04 1.59 -0.75
C MET A 16 -1.59 2.18 0.56
N ARG A 17 -1.30 3.45 0.86
CA ARG A 17 -1.87 4.12 2.03
C ARG A 17 -3.41 4.13 1.98
N ARG A 18 -3.98 4.46 0.82
CA ARG A 18 -5.45 4.46 0.59
C ARG A 18 -6.05 3.08 0.73
N CYS A 19 -5.39 2.04 0.22
CA CYS A 19 -5.83 0.66 0.33
C CYS A 19 -5.96 0.23 1.81
N LEU A 20 -4.95 0.53 2.65
CA LEU A 20 -5.01 0.24 4.09
C LEU A 20 -6.17 0.97 4.79
N VAL A 21 -6.35 2.27 4.51
CA VAL A 21 -7.47 3.04 5.06
C VAL A 21 -8.81 2.46 4.62
N THR A 22 -8.92 2.05 3.37
CA THR A 22 -10.14 1.48 2.80
C THR A 22 -10.48 0.14 3.46
N LEU A 23 -9.50 -0.74 3.66
CA LEU A 23 -9.70 -2.02 4.34
C LEU A 23 -10.20 -1.85 5.77
N LYS A 24 -9.61 -0.91 6.53
CA LYS A 24 -10.04 -0.59 7.91
C LYS A 24 -11.45 -0.01 7.92
N TRP A 25 -11.74 0.93 7.03
CA TRP A 25 -13.09 1.48 6.90
C TRP A 25 -14.11 0.40 6.55
N GLN A 26 -13.81 -0.49 5.59
CA GLN A 26 -14.69 -1.60 5.24
C GLN A 26 -14.92 -2.56 6.41
N ALA A 27 -13.89 -2.86 7.22
CA ALA A 27 -14.05 -3.69 8.41
C ALA A 27 -15.06 -3.06 9.39
N GLN A 28 -14.95 -1.76 9.68
CA GLN A 28 -15.92 -1.02 10.50
C GLN A 28 -17.33 -1.02 9.90
N GLN A 29 -17.44 -0.93 8.57
CA GLN A 29 -18.75 -1.06 7.91
C GLN A 29 -19.36 -2.44 8.09
N TRP A 30 -18.56 -3.50 8.20
CA TRP A 30 -19.05 -4.85 8.49
C TRP A 30 -19.43 -5.03 9.95
N GLU A 31 -18.64 -4.50 10.89
CA GLU A 31 -19.01 -4.48 12.32
C GLU A 31 -20.35 -3.78 12.53
N GLY A 32 -20.58 -2.64 11.87
CA GLY A 32 -21.86 -1.94 11.91
C GLY A 32 -23.04 -2.70 11.28
N ARG A 33 -22.77 -3.76 10.50
CA ARG A 33 -23.79 -4.66 9.93
C ARG A 33 -24.05 -5.88 10.79
N ALA A 34 -23.30 -6.09 11.87
CA ALA A 34 -23.53 -7.21 12.77
C ALA A 34 -24.86 -7.07 13.51
N ASP A 35 -25.32 -5.83 13.71
CA ASP A 35 -26.58 -5.53 14.37
C ASP A 35 -27.66 -5.12 13.34
N ILE A 36 -28.52 -6.07 12.98
CA ILE A 36 -29.65 -5.84 12.08
C ILE A 36 -30.94 -6.03 12.89
N ASP A 37 -31.62 -4.92 13.16
CA ASP A 37 -32.85 -4.84 13.98
C ASP A 37 -34.02 -5.69 13.47
N THR A 38 -33.97 -6.13 12.21
CA THR A 38 -35.02 -6.98 11.61
C THR A 38 -34.78 -8.48 11.77
N TYR A 39 -33.61 -8.90 12.26
CA TYR A 39 -33.27 -10.31 12.45
C TYR A 39 -33.36 -10.67 13.94
N GLU A 40 -33.85 -11.87 14.22
CA GLU A 40 -34.00 -12.38 15.59
C GLU A 40 -33.47 -13.82 15.70
N GLY A 41 -33.15 -14.24 16.91
CA GLY A 41 -32.71 -15.60 17.23
C GLY A 41 -31.51 -16.06 16.40
N GLU A 42 -31.54 -17.31 15.94
CA GLU A 42 -30.46 -17.94 15.16
C GLU A 42 -30.09 -17.16 13.88
N ARG A 43 -31.06 -16.46 13.28
CA ARG A 43 -30.81 -15.67 12.06
C ARG A 43 -29.97 -14.43 12.37
N TRP A 44 -30.25 -13.78 13.50
CA TRP A 44 -29.43 -12.66 13.97
C TRP A 44 -28.02 -13.14 14.30
N GLU A 45 -27.90 -14.23 15.08
CA GLU A 45 -26.60 -14.81 15.45
C GLU A 45 -25.75 -15.18 14.22
N GLY A 46 -26.34 -15.86 13.24
CA GLY A 46 -25.64 -16.22 12.01
C GLY A 46 -25.23 -15.00 11.16
N SER A 47 -26.10 -13.99 11.07
CA SER A 47 -25.79 -12.75 10.36
C SER A 47 -24.67 -11.95 11.06
N ALA A 48 -24.73 -11.85 12.39
CA ALA A 48 -23.71 -11.19 13.20
C ALA A 48 -22.37 -11.91 13.07
N ALA A 49 -22.35 -13.24 13.21
CA ALA A 49 -21.16 -14.05 13.05
C ALA A 49 -20.51 -13.86 11.66
N TYR A 50 -21.33 -13.87 10.60
CA TYR A 50 -20.84 -13.62 9.25
C TYR A 50 -20.27 -12.21 9.09
N ALA A 51 -20.94 -11.19 9.64
CA ALA A 51 -20.47 -9.81 9.59
C ALA A 51 -19.11 -9.64 10.28
N TYR A 52 -18.93 -10.24 11.46
CA TYR A 52 -17.64 -10.23 12.17
C TYR A 52 -16.54 -10.99 11.41
N ASP A 53 -16.84 -12.14 10.80
CA ASP A 53 -15.89 -12.87 9.96
C ASP A 53 -15.45 -12.02 8.75
N GLN A 54 -16.39 -11.30 8.12
CA GLN A 54 -16.08 -10.37 7.03
C GLN A 54 -15.21 -9.20 7.47
N ALA A 55 -15.40 -8.68 8.69
CA ALA A 55 -14.53 -7.66 9.26
C ALA A 55 -13.11 -8.21 9.49
N ASP A 56 -13.01 -9.38 10.12
CA ASP A 56 -11.73 -10.03 10.43
C ASP A 56 -10.92 -10.34 9.16
N VAL A 57 -11.54 -10.87 8.11
CA VAL A 57 -10.87 -11.10 6.81
C VAL A 57 -10.20 -9.82 6.29
N ARG A 58 -10.88 -8.67 6.37
CA ARG A 58 -10.35 -7.38 5.90
C ARG A 58 -9.21 -6.88 6.78
N LEU A 59 -9.33 -7.05 8.10
CA LEU A 59 -8.26 -6.72 9.04
C LEU A 59 -7.02 -7.59 8.82
N ARG A 60 -7.18 -8.89 8.52
CA ARG A 60 -6.08 -9.79 8.17
C ARG A 60 -5.37 -9.38 6.88
N ILE A 61 -6.13 -9.00 5.85
CA ILE A 61 -5.55 -8.46 4.59
C ILE A 61 -4.79 -7.17 4.87
N CYS A 62 -5.38 -6.27 5.69
CA CYS A 62 -4.74 -5.02 6.08
C CYS A 62 -3.41 -5.26 6.82
N ALA A 63 -3.41 -6.15 7.82
CA ALA A 63 -2.22 -6.50 8.58
C ALA A 63 -1.12 -7.10 7.67
N ARG A 64 -1.51 -7.96 6.73
CA ARG A 64 -0.57 -8.53 5.76
C ARG A 64 0.03 -7.47 4.85
N PHE A 65 -0.75 -6.50 4.38
CA PHE A 65 -0.23 -5.39 3.59
C PHE A 65 0.67 -4.46 4.42
N GLU A 66 0.31 -4.18 5.67
CA GLU A 66 1.16 -3.42 6.59
C GLU A 66 2.53 -4.11 6.77
N GLU A 67 2.55 -5.42 7.01
CA GLU A 67 3.78 -6.22 7.13
C GLU A 67 4.63 -6.19 5.85
N LEU A 68 4.00 -6.41 4.69
CA LEU A 68 4.70 -6.39 3.41
C LEU A 68 5.30 -4.99 3.10
N TRP A 69 4.61 -3.92 3.51
CA TRP A 69 5.02 -2.53 3.26
C TRP A 69 5.80 -1.86 4.39
N SER A 70 6.10 -2.60 5.47
CA SER A 70 6.99 -2.18 6.56
C SER A 70 8.41 -2.72 6.44
N SER A 71 8.74 -3.43 5.34
CA SER A 71 10.10 -3.93 5.15
C SER A 71 11.11 -2.78 5.00
N THR A 72 12.35 -3.02 5.43
CA THR A 72 13.46 -2.06 5.32
C THR A 72 13.69 -1.60 3.87
N VAL A 73 13.36 -2.47 2.89
CA VAL A 73 13.41 -2.16 1.45
C VAL A 73 12.35 -1.12 1.09
N VAL A 74 11.12 -1.29 1.55
CA VAL A 74 10.03 -0.34 1.30
C VAL A 74 10.27 0.97 2.04
N GLU A 75 10.79 0.95 3.26
CA GLU A 75 11.21 2.17 3.97
C GLU A 75 12.31 2.93 3.20
N SER A 76 13.29 2.22 2.66
CA SER A 76 14.35 2.81 1.85
C SER A 76 13.78 3.41 0.57
N ALA A 77 12.83 2.73 -0.09
CA ALA A 77 12.14 3.25 -1.26
C ALA A 77 11.24 4.48 -0.96
N ARG A 78 10.70 4.60 0.26
CA ARG A 78 9.97 5.81 0.72
C ARG A 78 10.89 6.99 0.96
N LYS A 79 12.07 6.74 1.54
CA LYS A 79 13.08 7.76 1.84
C LYS A 79 13.87 8.18 0.61
N PHE A 80 13.88 7.35 -0.44
CA PHE A 80 14.56 7.62 -1.69
C PHE A 80 14.11 8.96 -2.29
N GLN A 81 15.02 9.93 -2.30
CA GLN A 81 14.83 11.19 -3.01
C GLN A 81 15.47 11.05 -4.40
N PRO A 82 14.70 11.12 -5.49
CA PRO A 82 15.24 10.98 -6.84
C PRO A 82 16.25 12.08 -7.21
N GLY A 83 16.36 13.15 -6.43
CA GLY A 83 17.37 14.21 -6.60
C GLY A 83 18.79 13.77 -6.26
N ASP A 84 18.96 12.69 -5.50
CA ASP A 84 20.27 12.13 -5.14
C ASP A 84 20.90 11.31 -6.29
N LEU A 85 20.11 11.01 -7.33
CA LEU A 85 20.65 10.52 -8.60
C LEU A 85 21.24 11.71 -9.36
N GLU A 86 22.43 12.16 -8.95
CA GLU A 86 23.28 12.92 -9.87
C GLU A 86 23.59 12.01 -11.05
N LEU A 87 22.84 12.19 -12.13
CA LEU A 87 23.25 11.71 -13.45
C LEU A 87 24.46 12.55 -13.82
N GLU A 88 25.66 12.07 -13.45
CA GLU A 88 26.90 12.59 -14.00
C GLU A 88 26.72 12.69 -15.51
N SER A 89 26.83 13.92 -16.02
CA SER A 89 26.75 14.15 -17.45
C SER A 89 27.87 13.34 -18.09
N LEU A 90 27.50 12.30 -18.83
CA LEU A 90 28.43 11.48 -19.62
C LEU A 90 29.21 12.32 -20.66
N SER A 91 28.94 13.63 -20.76
CA SER A 91 29.75 14.58 -21.53
C SER A 91 31.15 14.83 -20.95
N SER A 92 31.49 14.30 -19.78
CA SER A 92 32.81 14.46 -19.17
C SER A 92 33.70 13.22 -19.26
N VAL A 93 33.30 12.19 -20.01
CA VAL A 93 34.22 11.10 -20.36
C VAL A 93 35.30 11.71 -21.27
N PRO A 94 36.58 11.75 -20.85
CA PRO A 94 37.65 12.23 -21.71
C PRO A 94 37.65 11.35 -22.96
N GLU A 95 37.73 11.97 -24.14
CA GLU A 95 38.05 11.24 -25.37
C GLU A 95 39.28 10.36 -25.07
N MET A 96 39.12 9.04 -25.16
CA MET A 96 40.27 8.16 -25.10
C MET A 96 41.15 8.54 -26.29
N GLU A 97 42.31 9.13 -26.01
CA GLU A 97 43.36 9.29 -27.01
C GLU A 97 43.68 7.88 -27.55
N VAL A 98 43.35 7.69 -28.82
CA VAL A 98 43.76 6.51 -29.58
C VAL A 98 45.20 6.79 -29.99
N ASP A 99 46.16 6.24 -29.25
CA ASP A 99 47.57 6.26 -29.64
C ASP A 99 47.74 5.48 -30.96
N GLU A 100 48.35 6.13 -31.96
CA GLU A 100 48.72 5.59 -33.28
C GLU A 100 49.92 4.63 -33.23
#